data_AF-A0A2M8NFI1-F1
#
_entry.id   AF-A0A2M8NFI1-F1
#
_cell.length_a   1.000
_cell.length_b   1.000
_cell.length_c   1.000
_cell.angle_alpha   90.00
_cell.angle_beta   90.00
_cell.angle_gamma   90.00
#
_symmetry.space_group_name_H-M   'P 1'
#
loop_
_entity.id
_entity.type
_entity.pdbx_description
1 polymer ?
#
loop_
_entity_poly.entity_id
_entity_poly.type
_entity_poly.pdbx_seq_one_letter_code
_entity_poly.pdbx_strand_id
1 'polypeptide(L)'
;PMSDIDLAAVLDREASIPHLCDELAYRFAEALNDGSVDLIILNQAPIELAYGVIAEGRALYQRSLVERIEYEADVMSRYGDYLPVLRAQRWDIVHGAGDERRVQRYREAFGRTQRAPGASDPVA
;
A
#
# COMPACT_ATOMS: atom_id res chain seq x y z
N PRO A 1 12.22 -6.72 -1.97
CA PRO A 1 12.12 -6.11 -0.63
C PRO A 1 13.50 -6.01 0.02
N MET A 2 14.10 -4.80 0.02
CA MET A 2 15.38 -4.49 0.67
C MET A 2 15.23 -3.31 1.65
N SER A 3 13.99 -2.98 2.05
CA SER A 3 13.68 -1.89 2.97
C SER A 3 13.58 -2.39 4.40
N ASP A 4 14.24 -1.73 5.35
CA ASP A 4 14.12 -2.01 6.78
C ASP A 4 12.86 -1.35 7.39
N ILE A 5 12.24 -0.40 6.67
CA ILE A 5 11.13 0.41 7.17
C ILE A 5 10.01 0.49 6.13
N ASP A 6 8.82 0.04 6.51
CA ASP A 6 7.59 0.20 5.72
C ASP A 6 6.74 1.34 6.31
N LEU A 7 6.40 2.33 5.48
CA LEU A 7 5.56 3.47 5.85
C LEU A 7 4.30 3.51 5.00
N ALA A 8 3.20 3.96 5.59
CA ALA A 8 1.93 4.12 4.90
C ALA A 8 1.33 5.50 5.18
N ALA A 9 0.79 6.13 4.13
CA ALA A 9 0.21 7.46 4.23
C ALA A 9 -1.16 7.53 3.55
N VAL A 10 -2.12 8.13 4.24
CA VAL A 10 -3.37 8.63 3.64
C VAL A 10 -3.16 10.09 3.31
N LEU A 11 -3.32 10.44 2.03
CA LEU A 11 -3.23 11.80 1.52
C LEU A 11 -4.61 12.41 1.34
N ASP A 12 -4.65 13.73 1.31
CA ASP A 12 -5.87 14.47 0.98
C ASP A 12 -6.31 14.15 -0.46
N ARG A 13 -7.62 14.09 -0.73
CA ARG A 13 -8.15 13.66 -2.04
C ARG A 13 -7.81 14.64 -3.17
N GLU A 14 -7.57 15.90 -2.83
CA GLU A 14 -7.21 16.97 -3.78
C GLU A 14 -5.71 16.99 -4.08
N ALA A 15 -4.91 16.15 -3.40
CA ALA A 15 -3.48 16.17 -3.50
C ALA A 15 -2.99 15.46 -4.78
N SER A 16 -2.01 16.05 -5.48
CA SER A 16 -1.36 15.41 -6.64
C SER A 16 -0.50 14.25 -6.15
N ILE A 17 -1.07 13.04 -6.17
CA ILE A 17 -0.45 11.84 -5.59
C ILE A 17 0.97 11.58 -6.13
N PRO A 18 1.26 11.62 -7.45
CA PRO A 18 2.59 11.27 -7.94
C PRO A 18 3.71 12.18 -7.41
N HIS A 19 3.53 13.51 -7.47
CA HIS A 19 4.55 14.45 -6.98
C HIS A 19 4.73 14.36 -5.46
N LEU A 20 3.66 14.07 -4.73
CA LEU A 20 3.72 13.92 -3.28
C LEU A 20 4.37 12.61 -2.84
N CYS A 21 4.23 11.54 -3.62
CA CYS A 21 4.92 10.27 -3.34
C CYS A 21 6.44 10.46 -3.33
N ASP A 22 6.97 11.04 -4.42
CA ASP A 22 8.41 11.23 -4.59
C ASP A 22 8.98 12.16 -3.51
N GLU A 23 8.28 13.27 -3.25
CA GLU A 23 8.69 14.22 -2.20
C GLU A 23 8.65 13.58 -0.82
N LEU A 24 7.59 12.83 -0.47
CA LEU A 24 7.50 12.16 0.83
C LEU A 24 8.58 11.09 0.97
N ALA A 25 8.83 10.29 -0.07
CA ALA A 25 9.88 9.28 -0.06
C ALA A 25 11.25 9.91 0.16
N TYR A 26 11.57 10.99 -0.55
CA TYR A 26 12.82 11.74 -0.37
C TYR A 26 12.95 12.27 1.07
N ARG A 27 11.91 12.93 1.59
CA ARG A 27 11.95 13.50 2.95
C ARG A 27 12.05 12.44 4.03
N PHE A 28 11.43 11.27 3.85
CA PHE A 28 11.59 10.16 4.79
C PHE A 28 12.99 9.56 4.73
N ALA A 29 13.56 9.38 3.54
CA ALA A 29 14.94 8.93 3.38
C ALA A 29 15.92 9.88 4.07
N GLU A 30 15.78 11.20 3.86
CA GLU A 30 16.60 12.23 4.52
C GLU A 30 16.45 12.17 6.05
N ALA A 31 15.22 12.08 6.56
CA ALA A 31 14.95 12.00 7.99
C ALA A 31 15.46 10.71 8.66
N LEU A 32 15.65 9.65 7.87
CA LEU A 32 16.09 8.33 8.32
C LEU A 32 17.57 8.05 7.98
N ASN A 33 18.34 9.08 7.63
CA ASN A 33 19.77 9.00 7.27
C ASN A 33 20.05 8.02 6.11
N ASP A 34 19.36 8.21 4.98
CA ASP A 34 19.43 7.39 3.77
C ASP A 34 19.00 5.93 3.97
N GLY A 35 18.22 5.67 5.03
CA GLY A 35 17.51 4.42 5.18
C GLY A 35 16.55 4.20 4.00
N SER A 36 16.56 3.00 3.44
CA SER A 36 15.53 2.58 2.50
C SER A 36 14.16 2.59 3.19
N VAL A 37 13.19 3.23 2.56
CA VAL A 37 11.79 3.31 3.01
C VAL A 37 10.90 2.78 1.89
N ASP A 38 9.96 1.90 2.22
CA ASP A 38 8.88 1.52 1.32
C ASP A 38 7.64 2.35 1.67
N LEU A 39 7.26 3.31 0.82
CA LEU A 39 6.12 4.20 1.07
C LEU A 39 4.87 3.72 0.32
N ILE A 40 3.84 3.37 1.07
CA ILE A 40 2.54 2.93 0.55
C ILE A 40 1.54 4.08 0.64
N ILE A 41 0.98 4.49 -0.52
CA ILE A 41 -0.15 5.43 -0.54
C ILE A 41 -1.46 4.66 -0.40
N LEU A 42 -2.06 4.79 0.78
CA LEU A 42 -3.26 4.08 1.19
C LEU A 42 -4.53 4.48 0.41
N ASN A 43 -4.54 5.65 -0.24
CA ASN A 43 -5.63 6.07 -1.13
C ASN A 43 -5.81 5.15 -2.35
N GLN A 44 -4.73 4.47 -2.77
CA GLN A 44 -4.70 3.63 -3.98
C GLN A 44 -4.31 2.18 -3.68
N ALA A 45 -4.04 1.86 -2.42
CA ALA A 45 -3.64 0.53 -2.01
C ALA A 45 -4.78 -0.50 -2.24
N PRO A 46 -4.45 -1.74 -2.63
CA PRO A 46 -5.39 -2.86 -2.57
C PRO A 46 -5.98 -2.99 -1.16
N ILE A 47 -7.24 -3.41 -1.08
CA ILE A 47 -7.98 -3.42 0.19
C ILE A 47 -7.33 -4.33 1.25
N GLU A 48 -6.68 -5.41 0.82
CA GLU A 48 -5.95 -6.32 1.69
C GLU A 48 -4.73 -5.65 2.34
N LEU A 49 -4.01 -4.83 1.56
CA LEU A 49 -2.85 -4.09 2.04
C LEU A 49 -3.28 -2.97 2.99
N ALA A 50 -4.31 -2.21 2.62
CA ALA A 50 -4.88 -1.17 3.48
C ALA A 50 -5.37 -1.75 4.82
N TYR A 51 -6.07 -2.89 4.78
CA TYR A 51 -6.50 -3.59 5.99
C TYR A 51 -5.32 -4.04 6.86
N GLY A 52 -4.30 -4.65 6.26
CA GLY A 52 -3.09 -5.06 6.99
C GLY A 52 -2.43 -3.88 7.71
N VAL A 53 -2.32 -2.73 7.04
CA VAL A 53 -1.76 -1.51 7.64
C VAL A 53 -2.59 -1.02 8.84
N ILE A 54 -3.92 -0.96 8.75
CA ILE A 54 -4.72 -0.48 9.89
C ILE A 54 -4.85 -1.49 11.02
N ALA A 55 -4.72 -2.79 10.73
CA ALA A 55 -4.85 -3.86 11.72
C ALA A 55 -3.54 -4.09 12.51
N GLU A 56 -2.39 -3.99 11.83
CA GLU A 56 -1.09 -4.35 12.39
C GLU A 56 -0.14 -3.14 12.54
N GLY A 57 -0.41 -2.06 11.82
CA GLY A 57 0.42 -0.87 11.83
C GLY A 57 0.29 -0.03 13.10
N ARG A 58 1.25 0.88 13.26
CA ARG A 58 1.26 1.86 14.36
C ARG A 58 1.11 3.26 13.78
N ALA A 59 0.06 3.97 14.18
CA ALA A 59 -0.14 5.36 13.78
C ALA A 59 1.01 6.25 14.30
N LEU A 60 1.74 6.88 13.37
CA LEU A 60 2.83 7.81 13.69
C LEU A 60 2.36 9.27 13.72
N TYR A 61 1.36 9.59 12.90
CA TYR A 61 0.79 10.93 12.77
C TYR A 61 -0.68 10.86 12.37
N GLN A 62 -1.48 11.78 12.89
CA GLN A 62 -2.85 12.01 12.43
C GLN A 62 -3.15 13.52 12.51
N ARG A 63 -3.69 14.08 11.42
CA ARG A 63 -4.16 15.48 11.39
C ARG A 63 -5.49 15.64 12.14
N SER A 64 -6.40 14.69 11.92
CA SER A 64 -7.73 14.65 12.53
C SER A 64 -8.06 13.23 12.97
N LEU A 65 -8.51 13.09 14.21
CA LEU A 65 -9.00 11.80 14.73
C LEU A 65 -10.25 11.34 13.95
N VAL A 66 -11.11 12.26 13.55
CA VAL A 66 -12.34 11.95 12.80
C VAL A 66 -11.99 11.38 11.42
N GLU A 67 -11.11 12.05 10.67
CA GLU A 67 -10.68 11.58 9.35
C GLU A 67 -10.04 10.19 9.43
N ARG A 68 -9.27 9.92 10.49
CA ARG A 68 -8.67 8.60 10.72
C ARG A 68 -9.73 7.54 10.99
N ILE A 69 -10.68 7.80 11.90
CA ILE A 69 -11.74 6.84 12.23
C ILE A 69 -12.60 6.55 10.99
N GLU A 70 -12.93 7.57 10.21
CA GLU A 70 -13.68 7.40 8.96
C GLU A 70 -12.92 6.53 7.96
N TYR A 71 -11.62 6.77 7.79
CA TYR A 71 -10.78 5.94 6.93
C TYR A 71 -10.71 4.48 7.40
N GLU A 72 -10.42 4.25 8.68
CA GLU A 72 -10.33 2.90 9.25
C GLU A 72 -11.67 2.16 9.14
N ALA A 73 -12.80 2.83 9.40
CA ALA A 73 -14.13 2.26 9.25
C ALA A 73 -14.46 1.89 7.80
N ASP A 74 -14.14 2.75 6.83
CA ASP A 74 -14.31 2.45 5.39
C ASP A 74 -13.51 1.21 4.99
N VAL A 75 -12.24 1.14 5.40
CA VAL A 75 -11.38 -0.01 5.10
C VAL A 75 -11.91 -1.28 5.75
N MET A 76 -12.30 -1.25 7.03
CA MET A 76 -12.88 -2.40 7.71
C MET A 76 -14.16 -2.90 7.02
N SER A 77 -15.06 -1.99 6.64
CA SER A 77 -16.30 -2.32 5.93
C SER A 77 -16.01 -3.00 4.59
N ARG A 78 -15.19 -2.35 3.74
CA ARG A 78 -14.85 -2.86 2.41
C ARG A 78 -14.07 -4.18 2.46
N TYR A 79 -13.18 -4.33 3.44
CA TYR A 79 -12.47 -5.59 3.65
C TYR A 79 -13.43 -6.70 4.09
N GLY A 80 -14.36 -6.41 5.00
CA GLY A 80 -15.39 -7.35 5.45
C GLY A 80 -16.23 -7.87 4.27
N ASP A 81 -16.69 -6.97 3.40
CA ASP A 81 -17.44 -7.32 2.19
C ASP A 81 -16.62 -8.16 1.20
N TYR A 82 -15.31 -7.91 1.12
CA TYR A 82 -14.41 -8.62 0.20
C TYR A 82 -13.84 -9.94 0.76
N LEU A 83 -13.96 -10.16 2.08
CA LEU A 83 -13.40 -11.32 2.76
C LEU A 83 -13.86 -12.68 2.20
N PRO A 84 -15.13 -12.89 1.77
CA PRO A 84 -15.55 -14.13 1.14
C PRO A 84 -14.79 -14.41 -0.17
N VAL A 85 -14.51 -13.36 -0.96
CA VAL A 85 -13.76 -13.47 -2.23
C VAL A 85 -12.32 -13.88 -1.94
N LEU A 86 -11.68 -13.26 -0.96
CA LEU A 86 -10.31 -13.61 -0.54
C LEU A 86 -10.19 -15.05 -0.06
N ARG A 87 -11.18 -15.53 0.71
CA ARG A 87 -11.22 -16.91 1.19
C ARG A 87 -11.36 -17.91 0.04
N ALA A 88 -12.23 -17.63 -0.92
CA ALA A 88 -12.38 -18.46 -2.11
C ALA A 88 -11.09 -18.49 -2.94
N GLN A 89 -10.46 -17.33 -3.18
CA GLN A 89 -9.18 -17.25 -3.89
C GLN A 89 -8.07 -18.04 -3.19
N ARG A 90 -7.98 -17.93 -1.85
CA ARG A 90 -7.01 -18.70 -1.07
C ARG A 90 -7.26 -20.20 -1.18
N TRP A 91 -8.52 -20.62 -1.15
CA TRP A 91 -8.91 -22.01 -1.34
C TRP A 91 -8.48 -22.53 -2.72
N ASP A 92 -8.75 -21.79 -3.79
CA ASP A 92 -8.35 -22.15 -5.16
C ASP A 92 -6.83 -22.37 -5.29
N ILE A 93 -6.03 -21.46 -4.70
CA ILE A 93 -4.57 -21.52 -4.74
C ILE A 93 -4.06 -22.77 -4.01
N VAL A 94 -4.55 -23.02 -2.80
CA VAL A 94 -4.12 -24.16 -1.96
C VAL A 94 -4.50 -25.50 -2.60
N HIS A 95 -5.63 -25.55 -3.30
CA HIS A 95 -6.16 -26.78 -3.88
C HIS A 95 -5.86 -26.93 -5.39
N GLY A 96 -4.94 -26.12 -5.93
CA GLY A 96 -4.38 -26.32 -7.27
C GLY A 96 -5.29 -25.93 -8.45
N ALA A 97 -6.34 -25.14 -8.22
CA ALA A 97 -7.18 -24.56 -9.30
C ALA A 97 -6.66 -23.17 -9.75
N GLY A 98 -5.40 -22.87 -9.48
CA GLY A 98 -4.81 -21.53 -9.61
C GLY A 98 -4.54 -21.12 -11.05
N ASP A 99 -5.40 -20.27 -11.60
CA ASP A 99 -5.14 -19.51 -12.82
C ASP A 99 -3.96 -18.54 -12.57
N GLU A 100 -2.76 -18.90 -13.07
CA GLU A 100 -1.50 -18.15 -12.94
C GLU A 100 -1.63 -16.65 -13.29
N ARG A 101 -2.58 -16.32 -14.17
CA ARG A 101 -2.90 -14.94 -14.58
C ARG A 101 -3.45 -14.07 -13.44
N ARG A 102 -4.08 -14.67 -12.42
CA ARG A 102 -4.60 -13.94 -11.24
C ARG A 102 -3.50 -13.64 -10.23
N VAL A 103 -2.60 -14.59 -9.97
CA VAL A 103 -1.40 -14.38 -9.14
C VAL A 103 -0.53 -13.31 -9.76
N GLN A 104 -0.42 -13.29 -11.09
CA GLN A 104 0.28 -12.26 -11.84
C GLN A 104 -0.35 -10.87 -11.68
N ARG A 105 -1.69 -10.73 -11.71
CA ARG A 105 -2.38 -9.46 -11.41
C ARG A 105 -2.10 -8.95 -9.99
N TYR A 106 -2.08 -9.85 -9.00
CA TYR A 106 -1.72 -9.50 -7.63
C TYR A 106 -0.28 -8.98 -7.57
N ARG A 107 0.67 -9.70 -8.19
CA ARG A 107 2.07 -9.26 -8.33
C ARG A 107 2.22 -7.95 -9.10
N GLU A 108 1.37 -7.66 -10.08
CA GLU A 108 1.41 -6.41 -10.84
C GLU A 108 0.83 -5.22 -10.06
N ALA A 109 -0.23 -5.44 -9.28
CA ALA A 109 -0.76 -4.41 -8.36
C ALA A 109 0.25 -4.09 -7.25
N PHE A 110 0.89 -5.12 -6.69
CA PHE A 110 2.02 -4.98 -5.76
C PHE A 110 3.27 -4.39 -6.44
N GLY A 111 3.50 -4.72 -7.71
CA GLY A 111 4.63 -4.22 -8.49
C GLY A 111 4.47 -2.78 -8.94
N ARG A 112 3.23 -2.27 -9.05
CA ARG A 112 2.93 -0.85 -9.32
C ARG A 112 3.04 0.01 -8.07
N THR A 113 2.66 -0.53 -6.91
CA THR A 113 2.91 0.12 -5.61
C THR A 113 4.41 0.16 -5.31
N GLN A 114 5.17 -0.88 -5.69
CA GLN A 114 6.64 -0.88 -5.64
C GLN A 114 7.35 -0.09 -6.76
N ARG A 115 6.66 0.39 -7.80
CA ARG A 115 7.26 1.14 -8.95
C ARG A 115 7.08 2.66 -8.88
N ALA A 116 6.55 3.17 -7.78
CA ALA A 116 6.65 4.59 -7.43
C ALA A 116 7.93 4.92 -6.61
N PRO A 117 9.09 4.30 -6.89
CA PRO A 117 10.36 5.00 -6.74
C PRO A 117 11.08 5.05 -8.09
N GLY A 118 11.32 6.27 -8.57
CA GLY A 118 12.39 6.63 -9.50
C GLY A 118 12.68 5.67 -10.66
N ALA A 119 11.89 5.76 -11.74
CA ALA A 119 12.38 5.35 -13.05
C ALA A 119 13.27 6.47 -13.63
N SER A 120 14.50 6.58 -13.14
CA SER A 120 15.59 7.13 -13.95
C SER A 120 16.18 5.98 -14.76
N ASP A 121 15.84 5.95 -16.05
CA ASP A 121 16.54 5.10 -17.02
C ASP A 121 18.04 5.45 -17.01
N PRO A 122 18.96 4.46 -17.01
CA PRO A 122 20.35 4.76 -17.30
C PRO A 122 20.45 5.10 -18.80
N VAL A 123 20.77 6.36 -19.07
CA VAL A 123 21.20 6.81 -20.41
C VAL A 123 22.45 6.00 -20.78
N ALA A 124 22.35 5.25 -21.88
CA ALA A 124 23.49 4.76 -22.65
C ALA A 124 23.93 5.80 -23.68
#